data_AF-A0A354SN56-F1
#
_entry.id   AF-A0A354SN56-F1
#
_cell.length_a   1.000
_cell.length_b   1.000
_cell.length_c   1.000
_cell.angle_alpha   90.00
_cell.angle_beta   90.00
_cell.angle_gamma   90.00
#
_symmetry.space_group_name_H-M   'P 1'
#
loop_
_entity.id
_entity.type
_entity.pdbx_description
1 polymer ?
#
loop_
_entity_poly.entity_id
_entity_poly.type
_entity_poly.pdbx_seq_one_letter_code
_entity_poly.pdbx_strand_id
1 'polypeptide(L)'
;MFQNFYLSLCQIADQRSNRSKICPLDFILLIVFLSTISGCSSWYEIEDYALAFVKDLLTIYEQLTGCHLSCGIPSHDTINRVMGMLEPSNFEKAYRSYIAIFLSITEEKYLCIDGKTMRGVKKHDFDSSSHTVSAFSPSGRHVWLRFT
;
A
#
# COMPACT_ATOMS: atom_id res chain seq x y z
N MET A 1 1.54 -9.65 -9.32
CA MET A 1 1.20 -8.40 -8.60
C MET A 1 2.43 -7.85 -7.86
N PHE A 2 2.98 -8.58 -6.87
CA PHE A 2 4.09 -8.08 -6.04
C PHE A 2 5.43 -7.85 -6.76
N GLN A 3 5.75 -8.59 -7.83
CA GLN A 3 7.00 -8.38 -8.57
C GLN A 3 7.11 -6.97 -9.18
N ASN A 4 6.04 -6.49 -9.82
CA ASN A 4 6.03 -5.16 -10.44
C ASN A 4 6.09 -4.04 -9.39
N PHE A 5 5.46 -4.28 -8.25
CA PHE A 5 5.55 -3.39 -7.10
C PHE A 5 6.99 -3.30 -6.61
N TYR A 6 7.62 -4.43 -6.35
CA TYR A 6 9.02 -4.49 -5.91
C TYR A 6 9.96 -3.78 -6.90
N LEU A 7 9.82 -4.03 -8.20
CA LEU A 7 10.62 -3.34 -9.22
C LEU A 7 10.45 -1.81 -9.21
N SER A 8 9.24 -1.32 -8.90
CA SER A 8 9.01 0.12 -8.75
C SER A 8 9.70 0.68 -7.51
N LEU A 9 9.76 -0.06 -6.40
CA LEU A 9 10.45 0.35 -5.19
C LEU A 9 11.96 0.46 -5.41
N CYS A 10 12.55 -0.42 -6.21
CA CYS A 10 13.97 -0.35 -6.57
C CYS A 10 14.36 0.93 -7.34
N GLN A 11 13.40 1.69 -7.87
CA GLN A 11 13.67 2.97 -8.52
C GLN A 11 13.96 4.11 -7.53
N ILE A 12 13.64 3.89 -6.24
CA ILE A 12 13.82 4.90 -5.19
C ILE A 12 15.27 4.87 -4.74
N ALA A 13 15.97 6.00 -4.89
CA ALA A 13 17.36 6.14 -4.48
C ALA A 13 17.50 6.10 -2.96
N ASP A 14 18.43 5.29 -2.44
CA ASP A 14 18.72 5.22 -1.01
C ASP A 14 19.67 6.35 -0.57
N GLN A 15 19.08 7.43 -0.06
CA GLN A 15 19.78 8.62 0.43
C GLN A 15 20.48 8.41 1.79
N ARG A 16 20.31 7.25 2.43
CA ARG A 16 20.93 6.97 3.73
C ARG A 16 22.45 6.85 3.58
N SER A 17 23.17 7.18 4.64
CA SER A 17 24.60 6.92 4.71
C SER A 17 24.91 5.42 4.78
N ASN A 18 26.07 4.95 4.29
CA ASN A 18 26.40 3.51 4.28
C ASN A 18 26.37 2.88 5.68
N ARG A 19 26.78 3.61 6.73
CA ARG A 19 26.70 3.14 8.13
C ARG A 19 25.28 2.85 8.63
N SER A 20 24.26 3.42 7.99
CA SER A 20 22.84 3.26 8.35
C SER A 20 22.10 2.25 7.47
N LYS A 21 22.80 1.55 6.56
CA LYS A 21 22.22 0.56 5.63
C LYS A 21 22.37 -0.87 6.17
N ILE A 22 21.99 -1.08 7.43
CA ILE A 22 21.93 -2.43 8.03
C ILE A 22 20.82 -3.25 7.37
N CYS A 23 19.68 -2.60 7.14
CA CYS A 23 18.52 -3.17 6.50
C CYS A 23 18.33 -2.54 5.10
N PRO A 24 18.15 -3.36 4.04
CA PRO A 24 17.87 -2.88 2.68
C PRO A 24 16.66 -1.95 2.63
N LEU A 25 16.73 -0.91 1.78
CA LEU A 25 15.68 0.10 1.70
C LEU A 25 14.35 -0.47 1.20
N ASP A 26 14.43 -1.28 0.15
CA ASP A 26 13.31 -2.02 -0.44
C ASP A 26 12.60 -2.92 0.56
N PHE A 27 13.31 -3.58 1.48
CA PHE A 27 12.67 -4.35 2.56
C PHE A 27 11.89 -3.45 3.53
N ILE A 28 12.45 -2.30 3.91
CA ILE A 28 11.75 -1.30 4.76
C ILE A 28 10.50 -0.79 4.06
N LEU A 29 10.59 -0.49 2.76
CA LEU A 29 9.48 -0.02 1.95
C LEU A 29 8.39 -1.10 1.79
N LEU A 30 8.78 -2.36 1.65
CA LEU A 30 7.86 -3.49 1.62
C LEU A 30 7.08 -3.62 2.94
N ILE A 31 7.75 -3.48 4.09
CA ILE A 31 7.12 -3.49 5.41
C ILE A 31 6.07 -2.37 5.52
N VAL A 32 6.45 -1.13 5.17
CA VAL A 32 5.54 0.03 5.23
C VAL A 32 4.33 -0.18 4.32
N PHE A 33 4.54 -0.73 3.13
CA PHE A 33 3.44 -0.99 2.21
C PHE A 33 2.46 -2.06 2.70
N LEU A 34 2.95 -3.21 3.16
CA LEU A 34 2.09 -4.31 3.59
C LEU A 34 1.32 -3.98 4.88
N SER A 35 1.98 -3.29 5.82
CA SER A 35 1.35 -2.82 7.05
C SER A 35 0.28 -1.75 6.77
N THR A 36 0.54 -0.79 5.89
CA THR A 36 -0.46 0.24 5.54
C THR A 36 -1.70 -0.32 4.83
N ILE A 37 -1.53 -1.31 3.95
CA ILE A 37 -2.67 -2.04 3.36
C ILE A 37 -3.46 -2.82 4.43
N SER A 38 -2.76 -3.31 5.45
CA SER A 38 -3.37 -4.00 6.59
C SER A 38 -4.04 -3.05 7.60
N GLY A 39 -4.02 -1.74 7.35
CA GLY A 39 -4.67 -0.72 8.18
C GLY A 39 -3.80 -0.10 9.26
N CYS A 40 -2.50 -0.39 9.30
CA CYS A 40 -1.57 0.27 10.24
C CYS A 40 -1.37 1.73 9.83
N SER A 41 -1.50 2.63 10.82
CA SER A 41 -1.52 4.09 10.63
C SER A 41 -0.41 4.83 11.38
N SER A 42 0.27 4.17 12.33
CA SER A 42 1.38 4.74 13.10
C SER A 42 2.68 3.95 12.91
N TRP A 43 3.83 4.58 13.15
CA TRP A 43 5.14 3.90 13.05
C TRP A 43 5.27 2.73 14.04
N TYR A 44 4.64 2.84 15.21
CA TYR A 44 4.58 1.77 16.21
C TYR A 44 3.77 0.57 15.68
N GLU A 45 2.59 0.82 15.13
CA GLU A 45 1.77 -0.25 14.52
C GLU A 45 2.48 -0.94 13.36
N ILE A 46 3.26 -0.19 12.57
CA ILE A 46 4.05 -0.75 11.47
C ILE A 46 5.17 -1.66 12.01
N GLU A 47 5.86 -1.27 13.09
CA GLU A 47 6.85 -2.13 13.76
C GLU A 47 6.20 -3.38 14.34
N ASP A 48 5.08 -3.23 15.05
CA ASP A 48 4.33 -4.35 15.64
C ASP A 48 3.87 -5.34 14.57
N TYR A 49 3.37 -4.84 13.43
CA TYR A 49 3.04 -5.65 12.26
C TYR A 49 4.27 -6.41 11.75
N ALA A 50 5.40 -5.71 11.59
CA ALA A 50 6.62 -6.31 11.07
C ALA A 50 7.17 -7.42 11.99
N LEU A 51 7.06 -7.25 13.30
CA LEU A 51 7.42 -8.25 14.30
C LEU A 51 6.46 -9.45 14.26
N ALA A 52 5.16 -9.20 14.18
CA ALA A 52 4.13 -10.23 14.12
C ALA A 52 4.25 -11.13 12.87
N PHE A 53 4.61 -10.54 11.72
CA PHE A 53 4.67 -11.23 10.43
C PHE A 53 6.10 -11.41 9.89
N VAL A 54 7.12 -11.40 10.76
CA VAL A 54 8.53 -11.44 10.35
C VAL A 54 8.87 -12.62 9.41
N LYS A 55 8.33 -13.82 9.67
CA LYS A 55 8.60 -15.00 8.84
C LYS A 55 8.02 -14.86 7.43
N ASP A 56 6.80 -14.34 7.34
CA ASP A 56 6.10 -14.14 6.07
C ASP A 56 6.79 -13.03 5.26
N LEU A 57 7.17 -11.93 5.91
CA LEU A 57 7.92 -10.83 5.30
C LEU A 57 9.26 -11.31 4.72
N LEU A 58 10.03 -12.10 5.47
CA LEU A 58 11.29 -12.66 4.99
C LEU A 58 11.07 -13.62 3.82
N THR A 59 10.03 -14.46 3.88
CA THR A 59 9.69 -15.41 2.80
C THR A 59 9.28 -14.66 1.53
N ILE A 60 8.42 -13.65 1.64
CA ILE A 60 8.01 -12.81 0.51
C ILE A 60 9.22 -12.10 -0.08
N TYR A 61 10.07 -11.52 0.76
CA TYR A 61 11.27 -10.82 0.29
C TYR A 61 12.24 -11.76 -0.44
N GLU A 62 12.49 -12.95 0.09
CA GLU A 62 13.33 -13.96 -0.56
C GLU A 62 12.72 -14.42 -1.89
N GLN A 63 11.40 -14.60 -1.97
CA GLN A 63 10.72 -14.92 -3.23
C GLN A 63 10.82 -13.80 -4.28
N LEU A 64 10.80 -12.54 -3.86
CA LEU A 64 10.89 -11.39 -4.77
C LEU A 64 12.31 -11.12 -5.26
N THR A 65 13.31 -11.37 -4.41
CA THR A 65 14.71 -10.96 -4.64
C THR A 65 15.66 -12.12 -4.95
N GLY A 66 15.30 -13.35 -4.56
CA GLY A 66 16.19 -14.50 -4.53
C GLY A 66 17.28 -14.41 -3.45
N CYS A 67 17.20 -13.43 -2.55
CA CYS A 67 18.21 -13.16 -1.52
C CYS A 67 17.64 -13.41 -0.12
N HIS A 68 18.32 -14.25 0.64
CA HIS A 68 18.02 -14.44 2.05
C HIS A 68 18.53 -13.26 2.87
N LEU A 69 17.67 -12.72 3.73
CA LEU A 69 17.95 -11.51 4.49
C LEU A 69 18.35 -11.84 5.93
N SER A 70 19.47 -11.29 6.39
CA SER A 70 20.02 -11.52 7.73
C SER A 70 19.79 -10.37 8.72
N CYS A 71 19.24 -9.23 8.26
CA CYS A 71 18.96 -8.11 9.16
C CYS A 71 17.69 -8.36 9.98
N GLY A 72 17.66 -7.83 11.21
CA GLY A 72 16.44 -7.80 12.02
C GLY A 72 15.39 -6.81 11.50
N ILE A 73 14.20 -6.85 12.10
CA ILE A 73 13.12 -5.88 11.83
C ILE A 73 13.60 -4.46 12.23
N PRO A 74 13.43 -3.46 11.34
CA PRO A 74 13.72 -2.07 11.69
C PRO A 74 12.73 -1.56 12.76
N SER A 75 13.23 -0.83 13.75
CA SER A 75 12.37 -0.17 14.75
C SER A 75 11.52 0.95 14.15
N HIS A 76 10.45 1.36 14.83
CA HIS A 76 9.63 2.52 14.45
C HIS A 76 10.46 3.78 14.18
N ASP A 77 11.49 4.05 14.99
CA ASP A 77 12.44 5.15 14.77
C ASP A 77 13.23 5.00 13.47
N THR A 78 13.68 3.78 13.16
CA THR A 78 14.40 3.49 11.92
C THR A 78 13.49 3.73 10.73
N ILE A 79 12.26 3.22 10.77
CA ILE A 79 11.25 3.36 9.73
C ILE A 79 10.92 4.84 9.51
N ASN A 80 10.58 5.57 10.59
CA ASN A 80 10.25 6.98 10.54
C ASN A 80 11.38 7.81 9.93
N ARG A 81 12.63 7.56 10.35
CA ARG A 81 13.80 8.24 9.80
C ARG A 81 14.01 7.92 8.33
N VAL A 82 13.89 6.67 7.91
CA VAL A 82 14.04 6.27 6.51
C VAL A 82 12.98 6.95 5.66
N MET A 83 11.71 6.86 6.06
CA MET A 83 10.59 7.47 5.34
C MET A 83 10.71 8.99 5.28
N GLY A 84 11.18 9.64 6.36
CA GLY A 84 11.43 11.08 6.40
C GLY A 84 12.61 11.56 5.54
N MET A 85 13.50 10.65 5.10
CA MET A 85 14.58 10.95 4.16
C MET A 85 14.16 10.73 2.69
N LEU A 86 13.02 10.11 2.43
CA LEU A 86 12.57 9.88 1.08
C LEU A 86 12.01 11.16 0.48
N GLU A 87 12.43 11.46 -0.74
CA GLU A 87 11.83 12.54 -1.51
C GLU A 87 10.40 12.14 -1.93
N PRO A 88 9.35 12.85 -1.47
CA PRO A 88 7.95 12.44 -1.69
C PRO A 88 7.60 12.32 -3.17
N SER A 89 8.15 13.20 -4.01
CA SER A 89 7.92 13.19 -5.46
C SER A 89 8.46 11.94 -6.16
N ASN A 90 9.60 11.41 -5.70
CA ASN A 90 10.18 10.18 -6.22
C ASN A 90 9.37 8.96 -5.79
N PHE A 91 8.91 8.93 -4.54
CA PHE A 91 8.06 7.86 -4.03
C PHE A 91 6.73 7.82 -4.78
N GLU A 92 6.07 8.97 -4.97
CA GLU A 92 4.82 9.08 -5.73
C GLU A 92 5.01 8.58 -7.17
N LYS A 93 6.12 8.95 -7.82
CA LYS A 93 6.43 8.52 -9.19
C LYS A 93 6.61 7.01 -9.30
N ALA A 94 7.35 6.41 -8.36
CA ALA A 94 7.53 4.95 -8.30
C ALA A 94 6.17 4.25 -8.12
N TYR A 95 5.38 4.72 -7.15
CA TYR A 95 4.04 4.18 -6.89
C TYR A 95 3.11 4.30 -8.10
N ARG A 96 3.06 5.47 -8.74
CA ARG A 96 2.26 5.70 -9.95
C ARG A 96 2.68 4.78 -11.10
N SER A 97 3.99 4.55 -11.25
CA SER A 97 4.51 3.63 -12.26
C SER A 97 4.08 2.20 -12.01
N TYR A 98 4.11 1.75 -10.74
CA TYR A 98 3.56 0.45 -10.36
C TYR A 98 2.07 0.34 -10.70
N ILE A 99 1.26 1.33 -10.30
CA ILE A 99 -0.18 1.33 -10.58
C ILE A 99 -0.44 1.29 -12.08
N ALA A 100 0.29 2.07 -12.89
CA ALA A 100 0.14 2.04 -14.34
C ALA A 100 0.42 0.65 -14.93
N ILE A 101 1.49 -0.02 -14.47
CA ILE A 101 1.80 -1.40 -14.90
C ILE A 101 0.71 -2.37 -14.44
N PHE A 102 0.28 -2.26 -13.18
CA PHE A 102 -0.78 -3.10 -12.62
C PHE A 102 -2.08 -3.00 -13.43
N LEU A 103 -2.49 -1.77 -13.77
CA LEU A 103 -3.67 -1.48 -14.58
C LEU A 103 -3.50 -1.94 -16.04
N SER A 104 -2.28 -1.93 -16.59
CA SER A 104 -2.05 -2.40 -17.96
C SER A 104 -2.15 -3.93 -18.10
N ILE A 105 -1.85 -4.67 -17.02
CA ILE A 105 -1.95 -6.14 -16.98
C ILE A 105 -3.41 -6.58 -16.77
N THR A 106 -4.22 -5.74 -16.11
CA THR A 106 -5.65 -5.97 -15.99
C THR A 106 -6.33 -5.51 -17.28
N GLU A 107 -6.43 -6.41 -18.27
CA GLU A 107 -7.18 -6.18 -19.52
C GLU A 107 -8.68 -5.86 -19.28
N GLU A 108 -9.17 -6.03 -18.05
CA GLU A 108 -10.55 -5.78 -17.67
C GLU A 108 -10.78 -4.35 -17.17
N LYS A 109 -11.88 -3.75 -17.65
CA LYS A 109 -12.38 -2.44 -17.24
C LYS A 109 -12.61 -2.42 -15.73
N TYR A 110 -11.69 -1.84 -14.98
CA TYR A 110 -11.91 -1.56 -13.57
C TYR A 110 -13.06 -0.56 -13.40
N LEU A 111 -13.94 -0.86 -12.45
CA LEU A 111 -15.08 -0.03 -12.07
C LEU A 111 -14.74 0.56 -10.70
N CYS A 112 -14.52 1.87 -10.63
CA CYS A 112 -14.34 2.57 -9.37
C CYS A 112 -15.69 2.60 -8.66
N ILE A 113 -15.79 2.02 -7.46
CA ILE A 113 -17.01 2.02 -6.65
C ILE A 113 -16.80 2.98 -5.47
N ASP A 114 -17.68 3.95 -5.32
CA ASP A 114 -17.69 4.90 -4.20
C ASP A 114 -19.04 4.86 -3.49
N GLY A 115 -19.02 4.54 -2.19
CA GLY A 115 -20.19 4.45 -1.33
C GLY A 115 -20.25 5.62 -0.37
N LYS A 116 -21.38 6.34 -0.35
CA LYS A 116 -21.67 7.42 0.61
C LYS A 116 -22.89 7.07 1.45
N THR A 117 -22.80 7.28 2.75
CA THR A 117 -23.95 7.19 3.66
C THR A 117 -24.58 8.56 3.84
N MET A 118 -25.87 8.70 3.50
CA MET A 118 -26.57 9.97 3.64
C MET A 118 -26.85 10.26 5.11
N ARG A 119 -26.51 11.49 5.54
CA ARG A 119 -26.83 12.02 6.88
C ARG A 119 -28.14 12.81 6.82
N GLY A 120 -28.90 12.81 7.91
CA GLY A 120 -30.15 13.60 8.03
C GLY A 120 -31.37 12.99 7.34
N VAL A 121 -31.28 11.76 6.82
CA VAL A 121 -32.43 11.04 6.27
C VAL A 121 -33.29 10.54 7.42
N LYS A 122 -34.62 10.64 7.28
CA LYS A 122 -35.57 10.10 8.26
C LYS A 122 -35.37 8.58 8.34
N LYS A 123 -34.84 8.13 9.46
CA LYS A 123 -34.66 6.71 9.75
C LYS A 123 -36.01 6.13 10.16
N HIS A 124 -36.38 4.99 9.56
CA HIS A 124 -37.53 4.20 10.01
C HIS A 124 -37.17 3.34 11.23
N ASP A 125 -35.91 2.91 11.33
CA ASP A 125 -35.33 2.15 12.44
C ASP A 125 -33.88 2.58 12.71
N PHE A 126 -33.31 2.17 13.86
CA PHE A 126 -31.94 2.56 14.25
C PHE A 126 -30.89 2.22 13.18
N ASP A 127 -31.08 1.09 12.51
CA ASP A 127 -30.19 0.53 11.47
C ASP A 127 -30.60 0.86 10.03
N SER A 128 -31.69 1.62 9.82
CA SER A 128 -32.17 1.97 8.48
C SER A 128 -31.40 3.16 7.88
N SER A 129 -30.08 3.01 7.75
CA SER A 129 -29.22 3.98 7.08
C SER A 129 -29.48 3.95 5.58
N SER A 130 -29.57 5.12 4.94
CA SER A 130 -29.68 5.19 3.48
C SER A 130 -28.29 5.36 2.87
N HIS A 131 -27.88 4.38 2.08
CA HIS A 131 -26.59 4.33 1.41
C HIS A 131 -26.77 4.56 -0.09
N THR A 132 -25.91 5.39 -0.67
CA THR A 132 -25.81 5.57 -2.12
C THR A 132 -24.45 5.03 -2.56
N VAL A 133 -24.45 4.12 -3.51
CA VAL A 133 -23.23 3.61 -4.13
C VAL A 133 -23.21 4.03 -5.59
N SER A 134 -22.12 4.66 -6.00
CA SER A 134 -21.88 5.08 -7.38
C SER A 134 -20.75 4.24 -7.97
N ALA A 135 -20.84 3.96 -9.27
CA ALA A 135 -19.77 3.30 -9.99
C ALA A 135 -19.39 4.05 -11.27
N PHE A 136 -18.09 4.17 -11.50
CA PHE A 136 -17.53 4.90 -12.63
C PHE A 136 -16.44 4.09 -13.32
N SER A 137 -16.50 4.00 -14.63
CA SER A 137 -15.38 3.50 -15.43
C SER A 137 -14.47 4.66 -15.86
N PRO A 138 -13.15 4.56 -15.68
CA PRO A 138 -12.17 5.54 -16.17
C PRO A 138 -12.25 5.78 -17.68
N SER A 139 -12.85 4.84 -18.44
CA SER A 139 -13.17 5.02 -19.86
C SER A 139 -14.30 6.02 -20.15
N GLY A 140 -14.81 6.73 -19.13
CA GLY A 140 -15.83 7.77 -19.26
C GLY A 140 -17.28 7.26 -19.23
N ARG A 141 -17.52 6.04 -18.76
CA ARG A 141 -18.88 5.48 -18.62
C ARG A 141 -19.29 5.46 -17.16
N HIS A 142 -20.31 6.24 -16.82
CA HIS A 142 -21.06 6.06 -15.57
C HIS A 142 -21.87 4.76 -15.69
N VAL A 143 -21.72 3.87 -14.72
CA VAL A 143 -22.52 2.65 -14.63
C VAL A 143 -23.43 2.79 -13.41
N TRP A 144 -24.73 2.82 -13.64
CA TRP A 144 -25.71 2.83 -12.57
C TRP A 144 -25.86 1.41 -12.05
N LEU A 145 -25.33 1.13 -10.86
CA LEU A 145 -25.57 -0.13 -10.16
C LEU A 145 -26.95 -0.06 -9.53
N ARG A 146 -27.87 -0.90 -10.02
CA ARG A 146 -29.19 -1.08 -9.41
C ARG A 146 -29.06 -2.15 -8.32
N PHE A 147 -29.09 -1.73 -7.07
CA PHE A 147 -29.22 -2.63 -5.93
C PHE A 147 -30.70 -3.02 -5.85
N THR A 148 -31.02 -4.27 -6.19
CA THR A 148 -32.34 -4.89 -5.99
C THR A 148 -32.36 -5.65 -4.68
#